data_AF-A0A7J8PWX1-F1
#
_entry.id   AF-A0A7J8PWX1-F1
#
_cell.length_a   1.000
_cell.length_b   1.000
_cell.length_c   1.000
_cell.angle_alpha   90.00
_cell.angle_beta   90.00
_cell.angle_gamma   90.00
#
_symmetry.space_group_name_H-M   'P 1'
#
loop_
_entity.id
_entity.type
_entity.pdbx_description
1 polymer ?
#
loop_
_entity_poly.entity_id
_entity_poly.type
_entity_poly.pdbx_seq_one_letter_code
_entity_poly.pdbx_strand_id
1 'polypeptide(L)'
;MGHSRCGGIKRLMSLPDQTQTYDFIDEWVKIGLPAKKKVLEEAGDLCPEQQRTLCEKESVKNSMGNLLTYPFVRSAVVNGTLTLRGGYYDFVNGDFEQWKMCTKPCHPQ
;
A
#
# COMPACT_ATOMS: atom_id res chain seq x y z
N MET A 1 3.86 -7.82 -1.82
CA MET A 1 5.08 -6.99 -1.81
C MET A 1 4.89 -5.88 -2.83
N GLY A 2 5.34 -4.67 -2.53
CA GLY A 2 5.46 -3.58 -3.49
C GLY A 2 6.90 -3.52 -4.03
N HIS A 3 7.14 -2.62 -4.98
CA HIS A 3 8.46 -2.45 -5.58
C HIS A 3 8.66 -1.03 -6.11
N SER A 4 9.92 -0.63 -6.28
CA SER A 4 10.30 0.64 -6.90
C SER A 4 9.78 0.78 -8.33
N ARG A 5 9.52 2.01 -8.76
CA ARG A 5 9.12 2.37 -10.13
C ARG A 5 7.88 1.62 -10.62
N CYS A 6 6.92 1.41 -9.74
CA CYS A 6 5.69 0.68 -10.06
C CYS A 6 4.82 1.46 -11.06
N GLY A 7 4.61 0.88 -12.25
CA GLY A 7 3.77 1.46 -13.29
C GLY A 7 2.31 1.67 -12.84
N GLY A 8 1.76 0.73 -12.07
CA GLY A 8 0.41 0.84 -11.52
C GLY A 8 0.26 2.00 -10.54
N ILE A 9 1.24 2.21 -9.65
CA ILE A 9 1.24 3.34 -8.71
C ILE A 9 1.46 4.66 -9.44
N LYS A 10 2.35 4.68 -10.44
CA LYS A 10 2.51 5.84 -11.32
C LYS A 10 1.17 6.21 -11.97
N ARG A 11 0.43 5.22 -12.47
CA ARG A 11 -0.90 5.46 -13.05
C ARG A 11 -1.89 5.96 -11.99
N LEU A 12 -2.00 5.28 -10.85
CA LEU A 12 -2.85 5.69 -9.72
C LEU A 12 -2.62 7.15 -9.31
N MET A 13 -1.36 7.55 -9.13
CA MET A 13 -1.00 8.92 -8.71
C MET A 13 -1.33 9.96 -9.78
N SER A 14 -1.43 9.57 -11.06
CA SER A 14 -1.83 10.44 -12.17
C SER A 14 -3.34 10.50 -12.43
N LEU A 15 -4.13 9.63 -11.79
CA LEU A 15 -5.58 9.60 -12.00
C LEU A 15 -6.23 10.87 -11.41
N PRO A 16 -7.11 11.56 -12.15
CA PRO A 16 -7.94 12.61 -11.60
C PRO A 16 -8.93 12.04 -10.56
N ASP A 17 -9.26 12.82 -9.53
CA ASP A 17 -10.09 12.34 -8.41
C ASP A 17 -11.55 12.03 -8.80
N GLN A 18 -12.05 12.61 -9.89
CA GLN A 18 -13.44 12.46 -10.34
C GLN A 18 -13.52 12.14 -11.84
N THR A 19 -12.92 11.04 -12.26
CA THR A 19 -13.12 10.53 -13.62
C THR A 19 -13.56 9.07 -13.61
N GLN A 20 -14.73 8.81 -14.21
CA GLN A 20 -15.06 7.49 -14.72
C GLN A 20 -14.21 7.27 -15.97
N THR A 21 -13.38 6.25 -15.90
CA THR A 21 -12.51 5.81 -16.97
C THR A 21 -13.05 4.46 -17.39
N TYR A 22 -13.38 4.26 -18.67
CA TYR A 22 -13.79 2.95 -19.18
C TYR A 22 -12.60 2.00 -19.41
N ASP A 23 -11.44 2.33 -18.83
CA ASP A 23 -10.20 1.57 -18.91
C ASP A 23 -10.07 0.65 -17.69
N PHE A 24 -9.82 -0.64 -17.95
CA PHE A 24 -9.70 -1.65 -16.91
C PHE A 24 -8.54 -1.40 -15.94
N ILE A 25 -7.41 -0.85 -16.43
CA ILE A 25 -6.25 -0.57 -15.60
C ILE A 25 -6.61 0.52 -14.59
N ASP A 26 -7.33 1.54 -15.04
CA ASP A 26 -7.75 2.64 -14.17
C ASP A 26 -8.69 2.16 -13.07
N GLU A 27 -9.69 1.33 -13.40
CA GLU A 27 -10.57 0.72 -12.40
C GLU A 27 -9.82 -0.20 -11.44
N TRP A 28 -8.87 -0.98 -11.94
CA TRP A 28 -8.07 -1.87 -11.10
C TRP A 28 -7.20 -1.11 -10.09
N VAL A 29 -6.48 -0.08 -10.53
CA VAL A 29 -5.58 0.66 -9.62
C VAL A 29 -6.32 1.49 -8.58
N LYS A 30 -7.62 1.78 -8.77
CA LYS A 30 -8.46 2.50 -7.79
C LYS A 30 -8.56 1.81 -6.44
N ILE A 31 -8.26 0.52 -6.34
CA ILE A 31 -8.10 -0.18 -5.05
C ILE A 31 -7.07 0.53 -4.14
N GLY A 32 -6.09 1.20 -4.74
CA GLY A 32 -5.06 1.98 -4.04
C GLY A 32 -5.44 3.43 -3.68
N LEU A 33 -6.66 3.91 -4.01
CA LEU A 33 -7.08 5.29 -3.70
C LEU A 33 -6.89 5.69 -2.22
N PRO A 34 -7.12 4.83 -1.21
CA PRO A 34 -6.84 5.18 0.18
C PRO A 34 -5.34 5.50 0.41
N ALA A 35 -4.44 4.78 -0.25
CA ALA A 35 -3.00 5.03 -0.16
C ALA A 35 -2.61 6.36 -0.86
N LYS A 36 -3.16 6.62 -2.06
CA LYS A 36 -2.99 7.90 -2.76
C LYS A 36 -3.44 9.06 -1.86
N LYS A 37 -4.66 8.98 -1.33
CA LYS A 37 -5.23 10.01 -0.46
C LYS A 37 -4.32 10.30 0.74
N LYS A 38 -3.94 9.26 1.47
CA LYS A 38 -3.08 9.39 2.65
C LYS A 38 -1.74 10.06 2.32
N VAL A 39 -1.09 9.66 1.23
CA VAL A 39 0.20 10.25 0.83
C VAL A 39 0.05 11.71 0.42
N LEU A 40 -1.02 12.08 -0.28
CA LEU A 40 -1.27 13.48 -0.64
C LEU A 40 -1.59 14.35 0.59
N GLU A 41 -2.23 13.79 1.61
CA GLU A 41 -2.50 14.47 2.88
C GLU A 41 -1.23 14.64 3.74
N GLU A 42 -0.37 13.61 3.83
CA GLU A 42 0.80 13.60 4.72
C GLU A 42 2.08 14.13 4.06
N ALA A 43 2.18 14.09 2.74
CA ALA A 43 3.41 14.37 1.99
C ALA A 43 3.14 15.11 0.65
N GLY A 44 2.06 15.90 0.60
CA GLY A 44 1.65 16.63 -0.60
C GLY A 44 2.64 17.70 -1.08
N ASP A 45 3.55 18.14 -0.20
CA ASP A 45 4.61 19.11 -0.46
C ASP A 45 5.90 18.49 -1.04
N LEU A 46 6.07 17.17 -0.95
CA LEU A 46 7.20 16.46 -1.52
C LEU A 46 7.15 16.41 -3.05
N CYS A 47 8.29 16.14 -3.69
CA CYS A 47 8.32 16.02 -5.14
C CYS A 47 7.51 14.80 -5.62
N PRO A 48 7.00 14.79 -6.87
CA PRO A 48 6.16 13.70 -7.36
C PRO A 48 6.82 12.31 -7.32
N GLU A 49 8.16 12.24 -7.37
CA GLU A 49 8.88 10.98 -7.24
C GLU A 49 8.84 10.42 -5.82
N GLN A 50 9.09 11.26 -4.82
CA GLN A 50 8.97 10.89 -3.41
C GLN A 50 7.55 10.47 -3.06
N GLN A 51 6.54 11.22 -3.53
CA GLN A 51 5.13 10.85 -3.36
C GLN A 51 4.82 9.48 -3.97
N ARG A 52 5.36 9.15 -5.15
CA ARG A 52 5.18 7.82 -5.76
C ARG A 52 5.82 6.73 -4.91
N THR A 53 7.06 6.89 -4.47
CA THR A 53 7.74 5.91 -3.59
C THR A 53 6.97 5.71 -2.28
N LEU A 54 6.45 6.77 -1.68
CA LEU A 54 5.59 6.67 -0.50
C LEU A 54 4.29 5.92 -0.82
N CYS A 55 3.65 6.23 -1.94
CA CYS A 55 2.41 5.57 -2.36
C CYS A 55 2.62 4.09 -2.71
N GLU A 56 3.78 3.69 -3.23
CA GLU A 56 4.14 2.29 -3.43
C GLU A 56 4.15 1.53 -2.09
N LYS A 57 4.76 2.12 -1.06
CA LYS A 57 4.82 1.53 0.29
C LYS A 57 3.45 1.54 0.99
N GLU A 58 2.74 2.67 0.95
CA GLU A 58 1.40 2.80 1.55
C GLU A 58 0.38 1.90 0.86
N SER A 59 0.51 1.65 -0.44
CA SER A 59 -0.36 0.70 -1.15
C SER A 59 -0.19 -0.73 -0.63
N VAL A 60 1.02 -1.13 -0.23
CA VAL A 60 1.21 -2.43 0.43
C VAL A 60 0.49 -2.46 1.77
N LYS A 61 0.59 -1.39 2.57
CA LYS A 61 -0.12 -1.30 3.87
C LYS A 61 -1.64 -1.31 3.68
N ASN A 62 -2.15 -0.63 2.65
CA ASN A 62 -3.55 -0.67 2.26
C ASN A 62 -4.00 -2.10 1.89
N SER A 63 -3.23 -2.80 1.05
CA SER A 63 -3.52 -4.21 0.72
C SER A 63 -3.47 -5.11 1.95
N MET A 64 -2.56 -4.87 2.90
CA MET A 64 -2.55 -5.60 4.17
C MET A 64 -3.80 -5.34 5.01
N GLY A 65 -4.27 -4.09 5.06
CA GLY A 65 -5.58 -3.74 5.65
C GLY A 65 -6.74 -4.46 4.96
N ASN A 66 -6.75 -4.49 3.63
CA ASN A 66 -7.76 -5.20 2.83
C ASN A 66 -7.77 -6.70 3.13
N LEU A 67 -6.60 -7.33 3.27
CA LEU A 67 -6.50 -8.75 3.65
C LEU A 67 -7.15 -9.04 5.01
N LEU A 68 -7.11 -8.10 5.96
CA LEU A 68 -7.79 -8.23 7.25
C LEU A 68 -9.31 -8.05 7.18
N THR A 69 -9.87 -7.68 6.03
CA THR A 69 -11.34 -7.66 5.84
C THR A 69 -11.91 -9.06 5.60
N TYR A 70 -11.07 -10.02 5.18
CA TYR A 70 -11.45 -11.42 5.01
C TYR A 70 -11.52 -12.12 6.39
N PRO A 71 -12.68 -12.65 6.81
CA PRO A 71 -12.86 -13.19 8.16
C PRO A 71 -11.85 -14.30 8.51
N PHE A 72 -11.57 -15.21 7.58
CA PHE A 72 -10.63 -16.31 7.80
C PHE A 72 -9.17 -15.84 7.96
N VAL A 73 -8.76 -14.80 7.22
CA VAL A 73 -7.42 -14.18 7.36
C VAL A 73 -7.34 -13.51 8.73
N ARG A 74 -8.32 -12.67 9.06
CA ARG A 74 -8.37 -11.97 10.36
C ARG A 74 -8.28 -12.96 11.52
N SER A 75 -9.11 -14.00 11.52
CA SER A 75 -9.12 -15.03 12.56
C SER A 75 -7.77 -15.72 12.68
N ALA A 76 -7.14 -16.11 11.57
CA ALA A 76 -5.83 -16.75 11.60
C ALA A 76 -4.72 -15.82 12.14
N VAL A 77 -4.77 -14.53 11.81
CA VAL A 77 -3.81 -13.54 12.33
C VAL A 77 -4.01 -13.27 13.82
N VAL A 78 -5.26 -13.13 14.28
CA VAL A 78 -5.57 -12.94 15.71
C VAL A 78 -5.17 -14.17 16.54
N ASN A 79 -5.40 -15.37 16.01
CA ASN A 79 -5.06 -16.63 16.66
C ASN A 79 -3.55 -16.96 16.57
N GLY A 80 -2.77 -16.15 15.86
CA GLY A 80 -1.33 -16.37 15.69
C GLY A 80 -0.96 -17.55 14.79
N THR A 81 -1.91 -18.12 14.06
CA THR A 81 -1.69 -19.22 13.10
C THR A 81 -1.29 -18.72 11.70
N LEU A 82 -1.47 -17.43 11.43
CA LEU A 82 -1.00 -16.75 10.23
C LEU A 82 -0.29 -15.44 10.61
N THR A 83 0.86 -15.16 10.00
CA THR A 83 1.53 -13.86 10.12
C THR A 83 1.45 -13.12 8.80
N LEU A 84 0.92 -11.90 8.82
CA LEU A 84 0.90 -11.03 7.65
C LEU A 84 2.13 -10.12 7.63
N ARG A 85 2.88 -10.17 6.53
CA ARG A 85 4.03 -9.30 6.27
C ARG A 85 3.81 -8.51 4.98
N GLY A 86 4.20 -7.25 5.00
CA GLY A 86 4.41 -6.48 3.78
C GLY A 86 5.90 -6.36 3.52
N GLY A 87 6.25 -6.11 2.27
CA GLY A 87 7.61 -5.79 1.90
C GLY A 87 7.64 -4.85 0.70
N TYR A 88 8.74 -4.13 0.57
CA TYR A 88 9.04 -3.23 -0.54
C TYR A 88 10.44 -3.54 -1.05
N TYR A 89 10.52 -3.88 -2.33
CA TYR A 89 11.78 -4.14 -3.02
C TYR A 89 12.17 -2.95 -3.88
N ASP A 90 13.25 -2.27 -3.51
CA ASP A 90 13.86 -1.25 -4.35
C ASP A 90 14.92 -1.90 -5.24
N PHE A 91 14.55 -2.21 -6.48
CA PHE A 91 15.48 -2.79 -7.46
C PHE A 91 16.42 -1.76 -8.09
N VAL A 92 16.23 -0.46 -7.81
CA VAL A 92 17.16 0.58 -8.27
C VAL A 92 18.40 0.58 -7.39
N ASN A 93 18.20 0.50 -6.07
CA ASN A 93 19.28 0.51 -5.07
C ASN A 93 19.68 -0.89 -4.58
N GLY A 94 18.83 -1.90 -4.81
CA GLY A 94 19.05 -3.27 -4.33
C GLY A 94 18.63 -3.49 -2.88
N ASP A 95 17.73 -2.65 -2.35
CA ASP A 95 17.30 -2.68 -0.96
C ASP A 95 15.95 -3.38 -0.77
N PHE A 96 15.75 -3.97 0.41
CA PHE A 96 14.49 -4.60 0.78
C PHE A 96 14.03 -4.20 2.18
N GLU A 97 12.86 -3.56 2.25
CA GLU A 97 12.19 -3.21 3.50
C GLU A 97 11.05 -4.18 3.79
N GLN A 98 10.81 -4.49 5.06
CA GLN A 98 9.69 -5.34 5.48
C GLN A 98 8.99 -4.80 6.73
N TRP A 99 7.68 -5.07 6.82
CA TRP A 99 6.86 -4.72 7.97
C TRP A 99 6.03 -5.94 8.40
N LYS A 100 5.86 -6.11 9.71
CA LYS A 100 4.96 -7.11 10.28
C LYS A 100 3.67 -6.41 10.72
N MET A 101 2.52 -6.95 10.33
CA MET A 101 1.24 -6.46 10.84
C MET A 101 1.05 -6.94 12.28
N CYS A 102 0.90 -6.02 13.24
CA CYS A 102 0.58 -6.36 14.63
C CYS A 102 -0.92 -6.15 14.88
N THR A 103 -1.62 -7.21 15.26
CA THR A 103 -3.06 -7.18 15.61
C THR A 103 -3.32 -7.09 17.11
N LYS A 104 -2.27 -7.18 17.94
CA LYS A 104 -2.33 -6.93 19.39
C LYS A 104 -1.79 -5.52 19.67
N PRO A 105 -2.35 -4.75 20.63
CA PRO A 105 -1.69 -3.55 21.12
C PRO A 105 -0.28 -3.94 21.54
N CYS A 106 0.73 -3.34 20.90
CA CYS A 106 2.11 -3.49 21.37
C CYS A 106 2.16 -2.75 22.71
N HIS A 107 2.24 -3.48 23.83
CA HIS A 107 2.63 -2.84 25.08
C HIS A 107 4.04 -2.27 24.87
N PRO A 108 4.27 -0.97 25.13
CA PRO A 108 5.63 -0.46 25.23
C PRO A 108 6.31 -1.21 26.38
N GLN A 109 7.47 -1.80 26.11
CA GLN A 109 8.44 -2.09 27.17
C GLN A 109 9.19 -0.82 27.50
#